data_AF-A0A1I6RTY1-F1
#
_entry.id   AF-A0A1I6RTY1-F1
#
_cell.length_a   1.000
_cell.length_b   1.000
_cell.length_c   1.000
_cell.angle_alpha   90.00
_cell.angle_beta   90.00
_cell.angle_gamma   90.00
#
_symmetry.space_group_name_H-M   'P 1'
#
loop_
_entity.id
_entity.type
_entity.pdbx_description
1 polymer ?
#
loop_
_entity_poly.entity_id
_entity_poly.type
_entity_poly.pdbx_seq_one_letter_code
_entity_poly.pdbx_strand_id
1 'polypeptide(L)' 'MQHQEILERLERIETAISTPAKEYLNIKQAAEFIGVSRQTLDLWRMNAEGPAVHRVGTRVLYSVADLRAYMDERRHEALQ' A
#
# COMPACT_ATOMS: atom_id res chain seq x y z
N MET A 1 -13.12 -26.06 -26.96
CA MET A 1 -12.14 -26.16 -25.85
C MET A 1 -11.46 -24.82 -25.57
N GLN A 2 -10.95 -24.08 -26.56
CA GLN A 2 -10.30 -22.77 -26.32
C GLN A 2 -11.21 -21.66 -25.80
N HIS A 3 -12.51 -21.68 -26.14
CA HIS A 3 -13.46 -20.68 -25.63
C HIS A 3 -13.67 -20.78 -24.11
N GLN A 4 -13.64 -22.00 -23.55
CA GLN A 4 -13.82 -22.23 -22.12
C GLN A 4 -12.66 -21.68 -21.30
N GLU A 5 -11.43 -21.85 -21.81
CA GLU A 5 -10.20 -21.39 -21.17
C GLU A 5 -10.11 -19.85 -21.13
N ILE A 6 -10.61 -19.17 -22.17
CA ILE A 6 -10.72 -17.71 -22.20
C ILE A 6 -11.71 -17.23 -21.14
N LEU A 7 -12.88 -17.87 -21.04
CA LEU A 7 -13.91 -17.48 -20.06
C LEU A 7 -13.43 -17.69 -18.62
N GLU A 8 -12.79 -18.82 -18.30
CA GLU A 8 -12.22 -19.05 -16.96
C GLU A 8 -11.12 -18.04 -16.60
N ARG A 9 -10.31 -17.64 -17.58
CA ARG A 9 -9.24 -16.67 -17.38
C ARG A 9 -9.79 -15.25 -17.17
N LEU A 10 -10.87 -14.89 -17.86
CA LEU A 10 -11.60 -13.63 -17.64
C LEU A 10 -12.26 -13.59 -16.26
N GLU A 11 -12.92 -14.68 -15.85
CA GLU A 11 -13.60 -14.77 -14.54
C GLU A 11 -12.61 -14.59 -13.36
N ARG A 12 -11.40 -15.17 -13.47
CA ARG A 12 -10.33 -14.97 -12.47
C ARG A 12 -9.84 -13.53 -12.41
N ILE A 13 -9.70 -12.86 -13.56
CA ILE A 13 -9.29 -11.45 -13.62
C ILE A 13 -10.39 -10.56 -13.02
N GLU A 14 -11.65 -10.80 -13.39
CA GLU A 14 -12.79 -10.03 -12.90
C GLU A 14 -12.96 -10.18 -11.37
N THR A 15 -12.82 -11.39 -10.84
CA THR A 15 -12.84 -11.64 -9.39
C THR A 15 -11.68 -10.93 -8.66
N ALA A 16 -10.48 -10.90 -9.27
CA ALA A 16 -9.32 -10.20 -8.72
C ALA A 16 -9.49 -8.68 -8.73
N ILE A 17 -10.21 -8.12 -9.72
CA ILE A 17 -10.48 -6.68 -9.84
C ILE A 17 -11.67 -6.26 -8.96
N SER A 18 -12.68 -7.12 -8.78
CA SER A 18 -13.89 -6.83 -7.99
C SER A 18 -13.66 -6.84 -6.48
N THR A 19 -12.54 -7.37 -6.00
CA THR A 19 -12.21 -7.30 -4.57
C THR A 19 -11.88 -5.84 -4.23
N PRO A 20 -12.60 -5.19 -3.30
CA PRO A 20 -12.32 -3.81 -2.95
C PRO A 20 -10.86 -3.68 -2.50
N ALA A 21 -10.13 -2.77 -3.13
CA ALA A 21 -8.73 -2.53 -2.80
C ALA A 21 -8.64 -2.24 -1.29
N LYS A 22 -7.74 -2.94 -0.58
CA LYS A 22 -7.52 -2.67 0.85
C LYS A 22 -7.03 -1.24 1.00
N GLU A 23 -7.92 -0.36 1.43
CA GLU A 23 -7.60 1.06 1.66
C GLU A 23 -6.61 1.26 2.79
N TYR A 24 -6.60 0.32 3.76
CA TYR A 24 -5.73 0.36 4.93
C TYR A 24 -4.77 -0.83 4.96
N LEU A 25 -3.49 -0.50 5.12
CA LEU A 25 -2.38 -1.43 5.20
C LEU A 25 -1.85 -1.49 6.64
N ASN A 26 -1.47 -2.69 7.09
CA ASN A 26 -0.69 -2.80 8.32
C ASN A 26 0.75 -2.34 8.08
N ILE A 27 1.53 -2.18 9.16
CA ILE A 27 2.92 -1.69 9.07
C ILE A 27 3.81 -2.53 8.14
N LYS A 28 3.61 -3.85 8.06
CA LYS A 28 4.39 -4.72 7.18
C LYS A 28 4.05 -4.43 5.71
N GLN A 29 2.76 -4.39 5.40
CA GLN A 29 2.28 -4.08 4.05
C GLN A 29 2.64 -2.66 3.61
N ALA A 30 2.59 -1.69 4.53
CA ALA A 30 2.99 -0.31 4.26
C ALA A 30 4.50 -0.22 3.95
N ALA A 31 5.33 -0.96 4.70
CA ALA A 31 6.77 -1.06 4.45
C ALA A 31 7.05 -1.65 3.07
N GLU A 32 6.36 -2.74 2.73
CA GLU A 32 6.43 -3.38 1.41
C GLU A 32 5.96 -2.44 0.30
N PHE A 33 4.92 -1.62 0.55
CA PHE A 33 4.36 -0.69 -0.44
C PHE A 33 5.32 0.44 -0.81
N ILE A 34 6.00 1.05 0.17
CA ILE A 34 6.94 2.16 -0.08
C ILE A 34 8.38 1.70 -0.30
N GLY A 35 8.67 0.40 -0.11
CA GLY A 35 9.99 -0.19 -0.36
C GLY A 35 11.01 0.01 0.76
N VAL A 36 10.58 0.16 2.01
CA VAL A 36 11.47 0.29 3.18
C VAL A 36 11.30 -0.88 4.15
N SER A 37 12.19 -0.99 5.14
CA SER A 37 12.04 -2.00 6.19
C SER A 37 10.96 -1.60 7.20
N ARG A 38 10.33 -2.59 7.86
CA ARG A 38 9.43 -2.32 8.98
C ARG A 38 10.10 -1.49 10.08
N GLN A 39 11.38 -1.76 10.37
CA GLN A 39 12.13 -1.02 11.39
C GLN A 39 12.27 0.46 11.00
N THR A 40 12.45 0.75 9.72
CA THR A 40 12.50 2.13 9.20
C THR A 40 11.18 2.85 9.45
N LEU A 41 10.04 2.20 9.18
CA LEU A 41 8.72 2.79 9.48
C LEU A 41 8.49 2.97 10.98
N ASP A 42 8.92 2.02 11.82
CA ASP A 42 8.82 2.16 13.28
C ASP A 42 9.69 3.33 13.79
N LEU A 43 10.90 3.51 13.25
CA LEU A 43 11.79 4.64 13.57
C LEU A 43 11.17 5.98 13.15
N TRP A 44 10.67 6.08 11.92
CA TRP A 44 9.98 7.27 11.42
C TRP A 44 8.82 7.64 12.36
N ARG A 45 7.97 6.67 12.71
CA ARG A 45 6.86 6.88 13.64
C ARG A 45 7.31 7.37 15.02
N MET A 46 8.43 6.87 15.55
CA MET A 46 9.00 7.32 16.83
C MET A 46 9.52 8.76 16.76
N ASN A 47 10.08 9.15 15.60
CA ASN A 47 10.61 10.48 15.35
C ASN A 47 9.55 11.47 14.86
N ALA A 48 8.27 11.08 14.82
CA ALA A 48 7.18 11.83 14.19
C ALA A 48 7.47 12.23 12.72
N GLU A 49 8.29 11.43 12.05
CA GLU A 49 8.57 11.52 10.62
C GLU A 49 7.79 10.43 9.89
N GLY A 50 7.53 10.58 8.59
CA GLY A 50 6.91 9.53 7.78
C GLY A 50 5.43 9.77 7.43
N PRO A 51 4.81 8.78 6.76
CA PRO A 51 3.42 8.86 6.32
C PRO A 51 2.44 8.85 7.50
N ALA A 52 1.29 9.49 7.32
CA ALA A 52 0.27 9.58 8.36
C ALA A 52 -0.25 8.20 8.78
N VAL A 53 -0.52 8.06 10.08
CA VAL A 53 -0.99 6.82 10.70
C VAL A 53 -2.38 6.96 11.28
N HIS A 54 -3.22 5.96 11.03
CA HIS A 54 -4.49 5.79 11.70
C HIS A 54 -4.33 4.84 12.88
N ARG A 55 -4.61 5.32 14.08
CA ARG A 55 -4.65 4.49 15.28
C ARG A 55 -6.06 3.99 15.50
N VAL A 56 -6.28 2.69 15.28
CA VAL A 56 -7.57 2.03 15.45
C VAL A 56 -7.45 1.03 16.60
N GLY A 57 -7.81 1.48 17.80
CA GLY A 57 -7.63 0.71 19.03
C GLY A 57 -6.14 0.40 19.28
N THR A 58 -5.80 -0.89 19.30
CA THR A 58 -4.42 -1.38 19.48
C THR A 58 -3.62 -1.46 18.18
N ARG A 59 -4.28 -1.29 17.03
CA ARG A 59 -3.65 -1.44 15.71
C ARG A 59 -3.27 -0.08 15.14
N VAL A 60 -2.14 -0.07 14.43
CA VAL A 60 -1.69 1.06 13.61
C VAL A 60 -1.86 0.66 12.16
N LEU A 61 -2.62 1.47 11.43
CA LEU A 61 -2.93 1.28 10.02
C LEU A 61 -2.44 2.49 9.23
N TYR A 62 -2.00 2.25 8.01
CA TYR A 62 -1.63 3.27 7.04
C TYR A 62 -2.64 3.25 5.91
N SER A 63 -3.20 4.41 5.53
CA SER A 63 -4.01 4.45 4.32
C SER A 63 -3.10 4.44 3.09
N VAL A 64 -3.53 3.80 2.01
CA VAL A 64 -2.79 3.84 0.74
C VAL A 64 -2.69 5.29 0.22
N ALA A 65 -3.70 6.12 0.50
CA ALA A 65 -3.70 7.53 0.14
C ALA A 65 -2.56 8.30 0.84
N ASP A 66 -2.40 8.14 2.16
CA ASP A 66 -1.36 8.81 2.92
C ASP A 66 0.05 8.33 2.54
N LEU A 67 0.20 7.02 2.27
CA LEU A 67 1.47 6.48 1.78
C LEU A 67 1.86 7.08 0.42
N ARG A 68 0.89 7.26 -0.48
CA ARG A 68 1.12 7.91 -1.78
C ARG A 68 1.42 9.39 -1.63
N ALA A 69 0.66 10.11 -0.81
CA ALA A 69 0.89 11.53 -0.53
C ALA A 69 2.30 11.76 0.00
N TYR A 70 2.73 10.98 0.99
CA TYR A 70 4.08 11.06 1.53
C TYR A 70 5.17 10.80 0.49
N MET A 71 5.00 9.79 -0.37
CA MET A 71 5.96 9.50 -1.44
C MET A 71 6.00 10.59 -2.51
N ASP A 72 4.87 11.28 -2.74
CA ASP A 72 4.78 12.39 -3.67
C ASP A 72 5.48 13.64 -3.10
N GLU A 73 5.24 13.95 -1.82
CA GLU A 73 5.92 15.04 -1.10
C GLU A 73 7.44 14.85 -1.03
N ARG A 74 7.90 13.59 -0.92
CA ARG A 74 9.33 13.23 -0.89
C ARG A 74 9.92 12.98 -2.28
N ARG A 75 9.13 13.09 -3.35
CA ARG A 75 9.63 12.96 -4.71
C ARG A 75 10.48 14.18 -5.03
N HIS A 76 11.79 14.02 -4.92
CA HIS A 76 12.73 14.95 -5.52
C HIS A 76 12.92 14.58 -6.99
N GLU A 77 12.70 15.55 -7.87
CA GLU A 77 13.05 15.40 -9.28
C GLU A 77 14.56 15.19 -9.37
N ALA A 78 14.99 14.16 -10.12
CA ALA A 78 16.42 13.95 -10.36
C ALA A 78 16.94 15.20 -11.07
N LEU A 79 18.08 15.73 -10.58
CA LEU A 79 18.72 16.96 -11.07
C LEU A 79 18.54 17.15 -12.58
N GLN A 80 17.96 18.31 -12.94
CA GLN A 80 17.95 18.86 -14.30
C GLN A 80 19.38 19.12 -14.79
#